data_AF-A0A183T762-F1
#
_entry.id   AF-A0A183T762-F1
#
_cell.length_a   1.000
_cell.length_b   1.000
_cell.length_c   1.000
_cell.angle_alpha   90.00
_cell.angle_beta   90.00
_cell.angle_gamma   90.00
#
_symmetry.space_group_name_H-M   'P 1'
#
loop_
_entity.id
_entity.type
_entity.pdbx_description
1 polymer ?
#
loop_
_entity_poly.entity_id
_entity_poly.type
_entity_poly.pdbx_seq_one_letter_code
_entity_poly.pdbx_strand_id
1 'polypeptide(L)' 'MVGSVFKDALDHEIRVVIQGLPESNASTLKERISADLAMVQHLLNDILHSGEKVTVRAAFRIEKKDIESSEIVRLRPI' A
#
# COMPACT_ATOMS: atom_id res chain seq x y z
N MET A 1 -30.04 -19.32 25.58
CA MET A 1 -29.09 -20.17 24.84
C MET A 1 -28.35 -19.28 23.87
N VAL A 2 -27.06 -19.04 24.15
CA VAL A 2 -26.13 -18.26 23.33
C VAL A 2 -25.61 -19.16 22.19
N GLY A 3 -25.38 -18.60 21.02
CA GLY A 3 -24.67 -19.21 19.90
C GLY A 3 -25.53 -19.30 18.64
N SER A 4 -25.19 -18.74 17.49
CA SER A 4 -23.88 -18.31 17.04
C SER A 4 -23.99 -17.15 16.05
N VAL A 5 -23.04 -16.26 16.22
CA VAL A 5 -22.76 -15.06 15.44
C VAL A 5 -22.66 -15.43 13.96
N PHE A 6 -23.36 -14.71 13.08
CA PHE A 6 -23.00 -14.66 11.66
C PHE A 6 -21.60 -14.03 11.57
N LYS A 7 -20.58 -14.87 11.53
CA LYS A 7 -19.18 -14.45 11.69
C LYS A 7 -18.29 -14.94 10.56
N ASP A 8 -18.81 -15.07 9.35
CA ASP A 8 -18.02 -15.57 8.22
C ASP A 8 -18.32 -14.84 6.89
N ALA A 9 -18.58 -13.53 6.91
CA ALA A 9 -18.89 -12.79 5.67
C ALA A 9 -18.30 -11.37 5.53
N LEU A 10 -17.40 -10.90 6.41
CA LEU A 10 -17.00 -9.49 6.37
C LEU A 10 -15.56 -9.17 6.83
N ASP A 11 -14.54 -9.85 6.29
CA ASP A 11 -13.15 -9.38 6.42
C ASP A 11 -12.28 -9.76 5.21
N HIS A 12 -12.84 -9.64 3.99
CA HIS A 12 -12.03 -9.78 2.78
C HIS A 12 -11.27 -8.47 2.54
N GLU A 13 -10.20 -8.25 3.30
CA GLU A 13 -9.27 -7.14 3.03
C GLU A 13 -8.70 -7.32 1.62
N ILE A 14 -9.11 -6.44 0.71
CA ILE A 14 -8.65 -6.46 -0.68
C ILE A 14 -7.20 -5.99 -0.70
N ARG A 15 -6.29 -6.87 -1.13
CA ARG A 15 -4.87 -6.57 -1.34
C ARG A 15 -4.64 -6.33 -2.82
N VAL A 16 -3.99 -5.22 -3.13
CA VAL A 16 -3.64 -4.82 -4.50
C VAL A 16 -2.14 -4.59 -4.54
N VAL A 17 -1.51 -5.01 -5.64
CA VAL A 17 -0.08 -4.75 -5.89
C VAL A 17 0.03 -3.65 -6.93
N ILE A 18 0.79 -2.60 -6.62
CA ILE A 18 1.01 -1.45 -7.50
C ILE A 18 2.49 -1.40 -7.91
N GLN A 19 2.73 -1.45 -9.21
CA GLN A 19 4.07 -1.38 -9.80
C GLN A 19 4.33 -0.03 -10.46
N GLY A 20 5.61 0.33 -10.63
CA GLY A 20 6.02 1.53 -11.36
C GLY A 20 6.00 2.83 -10.56
N LEU A 21 5.68 2.76 -9.26
CA LEU A 21 5.69 3.93 -8.37
C LEU A 21 7.11 4.31 -7.94
N PRO A 22 7.52 5.60 -7.99
CA PRO A 22 8.87 6.04 -7.63
C PRO A 22 9.23 5.69 -6.18
N GLU A 23 10.49 5.35 -5.91
CA GLU A 23 10.92 5.06 -4.54
C GLU A 23 11.21 6.33 -3.74
N SER A 24 10.90 6.31 -2.44
CA SER A 24 11.25 7.41 -1.55
C SER A 24 12.71 7.32 -1.08
N ASN A 25 13.34 8.48 -0.90
CA ASN A 25 14.69 8.61 -0.34
C ASN A 25 14.69 8.56 1.20
N ALA A 26 13.55 8.26 1.84
CA ALA A 26 13.44 8.21 3.29
C ALA A 26 14.40 7.18 3.90
N SER A 27 15.02 7.54 5.01
CA SER A 27 16.06 6.73 5.66
C SER A 27 15.44 5.70 6.60
N THR A 28 14.38 6.07 7.33
CA THR A 28 13.71 5.18 8.29
C THR A 28 12.56 4.39 7.68
N LEU A 29 12.29 3.20 8.22
CA LEU A 29 11.15 2.37 7.78
C LEU A 29 9.81 3.11 7.92
N LYS A 30 9.62 3.84 9.03
CA LYS A 30 8.40 4.57 9.32
C LYS A 30 8.11 5.66 8.29
N GLU A 31 9.13 6.45 7.94
CA GLU A 31 9.01 7.49 6.92
C GLU A 31 8.77 6.90 5.54
N ARG A 32 9.39 5.75 5.20
CA ARG A 32 9.13 5.04 3.94
C ARG A 32 7.67 4.60 3.82
N ILE A 33 7.13 3.95 4.85
CA ILE A 33 5.72 3.53 4.89
C ILE A 33 4.79 4.74 4.77
N SER A 34 5.10 5.84 5.46
CA SER A 34 4.32 7.08 5.35
C SER A 34 4.36 7.67 3.94
N ALA A 35 5.51 7.64 3.28
CA ALA A 35 5.68 8.12 1.92
C ALA A 35 4.96 7.22 0.90
N ASP A 36 5.06 5.90 1.04
CA ASP A 36 4.34 4.92 0.21
C ASP A 36 2.82 5.13 0.34
N LEU A 37 2.31 5.32 1.56
CA LEU A 37 0.90 5.60 1.81
C LEU A 37 0.44 6.93 1.20
N ALA A 38 1.24 7.99 1.34
CA ALA A 38 0.93 9.29 0.72
C ALA A 38 0.87 9.19 -0.82
N MET A 39 1.77 8.43 -1.43
CA MET A 39 1.76 8.19 -2.87
C MET A 39 0.53 7.42 -3.34
N VAL A 40 0.15 6.36 -2.63
CA VAL A 40 -1.07 5.60 -2.96
C VAL A 40 -2.31 6.49 -2.82
N GLN A 41 -2.37 7.32 -1.78
CA GLN A 41 -3.48 8.26 -1.61
C GLN A 41 -3.55 9.28 -2.74
N HIS A 42 -2.42 9.82 -3.18
CA HIS A 42 -2.38 10.74 -4.31
C HIS A 42 -2.87 10.07 -5.60
N LEU A 43 -2.38 8.87 -5.90
CA LEU A 43 -2.83 8.09 -7.05
C LEU A 43 -4.34 7.81 -7.03
N LEU A 44 -4.88 7.45 -5.86
CA LEU A 44 -6.32 7.23 -5.70
C LEU A 44 -7.11 8.52 -5.93
N ASN A 45 -6.63 9.66 -5.46
CA ASN A 45 -7.31 10.94 -5.70
C ASN A 45 -7.33 11.32 -7.20
N ASP A 46 -6.32 10.90 -7.96
CA ASP A 46 -6.25 11.16 -9.41
C ASP A 46 -7.14 10.22 -10.23
N ILE A 47 -7.34 8.97 -9.76
CA ILE A 47 -8.10 7.93 -10.49
C ILE A 47 -9.58 7.94 -10.11
N LEU A 48 -9.89 8.16 -8.83
CA LEU A 48 -11.26 8.08 -8.32
C LEU A 48 -12.06 9.31 -8.74
N HIS A 49 -13.28 9.09 -9.22
CA HIS A 49 -14.17 10.19 -9.53
C HIS A 49 -14.78 10.80 -8.26
N SER A 50 -15.29 12.02 -8.38
CA SER A 50 -16.00 12.71 -7.30
C SER A 50 -17.16 11.84 -6.77
N GLY A 51 -17.02 11.35 -5.54
CA GLY A 51 -18.01 10.52 -4.84
C GLY A 51 -17.55 9.09 -4.54
N GLU A 52 -16.49 8.62 -5.20
CA GLU A 52 -15.87 7.33 -4.89
C GLU A 52 -14.91 7.47 -3.70
N LYS A 53 -15.00 6.58 -2.72
CA LYS A 53 -14.14 6.61 -1.53
C LYS A 53 -13.50 5.26 -1.29
N VAL A 54 -12.18 5.23 -1.30
CA VAL A 54 -11.36 4.07 -0.93
C VAL A 54 -10.59 4.40 0.34
N THR A 55 -10.65 3.52 1.33
CA THR A 55 -9.86 3.64 2.56
C THR A 55 -8.67 2.69 2.47
N VAL A 56 -7.46 3.24 2.46
CA VAL A 56 -6.22 2.46 2.48
C VAL A 56 -5.84 2.17 3.93
N ARG A 57 -5.80 0.88 4.30
CA ARG A 57 -5.39 0.46 5.65
C ARG A 57 -3.88 0.49 5.85
N ALA A 58 -3.12 0.07 4.84
CA ALA A 58 -1.67 0.10 4.84
C ALA A 58 -1.15 0.12 3.40
N ALA A 59 0.06 0.66 3.22
CA ALA A 59 0.81 0.63 1.98
C ALA A 59 2.30 0.51 2.31
N PHE A 60 2.99 -0.47 1.72
CA PHE A 60 4.41 -0.70 1.95
C PHE A 60 5.00 -1.52 0.81
N ARG A 61 6.27 -1.30 0.47
CA ARG A 61 6.95 -2.08 -0.58
C ARG A 61 7.12 -3.56 -0.18
N ILE A 62 6.91 -4.48 -1.13
CA ILE A 62 6.90 -5.95 -0.90
C ILE A 62 8.32 -6.55 -0.78
N GLU A 63 9.36 -5.81 -1.11
CA GLU A 63 10.76 -6.29 -1.10
C GLU A 63 11.63 -5.49 -0.13
N LYS A 64 12.70 -6.08 0.41
CA LYS A 64 13.67 -5.32 1.22
C LYS A 64 14.42 -4.33 0.33
N LYS A 65 14.74 -3.16 0.88
CA LYS A 65 15.60 -2.21 0.18
C LYS A 65 17.02 -2.77 0.25
N ASP A 66 17.51 -3.35 -0.83
CA ASP A 66 18.92 -3.72 -0.93
C ASP A 66 19.75 -2.43 -0.95
N ILE A 67 20.69 -2.33 -0.02
CA ILE A 67 21.53 -1.15 0.19
C ILE A 67 22.69 -1.13 -0.83
N GLU A 68 22.96 -2.26 -1.49
CA GLU A 68 24.19 -2.50 -2.26
C GLU A 68 24.00 -2.59 -3.78
N SER A 69 22.77 -2.70 -4.28
CA SER A 69 22.53 -2.75 -5.72
C SER A 69 22.22 -1.35 -6.26
N SER A 70 23.28 -0.67 -6.73
CA SER A 70 23.16 0.47 -7.66
C SER A 70 22.51 0.09 -9.01
N GLU A 71 21.99 -1.14 -9.14
CA GLU A 71 21.37 -1.69 -10.35
C GLU A 71 19.95 -2.24 -10.11
N ILE A 72 19.20 -1.74 -9.12
CA ILE A 72 17.74 -1.96 -9.13
C ILE A 72 17.17 -1.11 -10.28
N VAL A 73 17.17 -1.68 -11.49
CA VAL A 73 16.56 -1.10 -12.69
C VAL A 73 15.03 -1.06 -12.55
N ARG A 74 14.45 -1.84 -11.62
CA ARG A 74 13.01 -2.00 -11.43
C ARG A 74 12.57 -1.57 -10.03
N LEU A 75 11.73 -0.55 -9.99
CA LEU A 75 11.11 -0.04 -8.76
C LEU A 75 10.33 -1.16 -8.05
N ARG A 76 10.55 -1.33 -6.75
CA ARG A 76 9.87 -2.37 -5.94
C ARG A 76 8.34 -2.17 -5.98
N PRO A 77 7.51 -3.21 -6.04
CA PRO A 77 6.05 -3.04 -5.92
C PRO A 77 5.63 -2.59 -4.51
N ILE A 78 4.57 -1.77 -4.42
CA ILE A 78 3.78 -1.53 -3.19
C ILE A 78 2.69 -2.59 -3.11
#